data_AF-A0A7V9JIL5-F1
#
_entry.id   AF-A0A7V9JIL5-F1
#
_cell.length_a   1.000
_cell.length_b   1.000
_cell.length_c   1.000
_cell.angle_alpha   90.00
_cell.angle_beta   90.00
_cell.angle_gamma   90.00
#
_symmetry.space_group_name_H-M   'P 1'
#
loop_
_entity.id
_entity.type
_entity.pdbx_description
1 polymer ?
#
loop_
_entity_poly.entity_id
_entity_poly.type
_entity_poly.pdbx_seq_one_letter_code
_entity_poly.pdbx_strand_id
1 'polypeptide(L)'
;MVESEHRATSDPDSRKRVLKEIESKKVEYVLFWFTDLEGHLKSFAITPAEIAAALDDGMGFDGSSITGFNAIEESDMVAIPDPETF
;
A
#
# COMPACT_ATOMS: atom_id res chain seq x y z
N MET A 1 -13.01 12.89 -8.66
CA MET A 1 -12.54 11.60 -9.19
C MET A 1 -11.07 11.81 -9.43
N VAL A 2 -10.20 11.26 -8.59
CA VAL A 2 -8.75 11.36 -8.80
C VAL A 2 -8.43 10.36 -9.91
N GLU A 3 -7.79 10.82 -10.98
CA GLU A 3 -7.35 9.93 -12.06
C GLU A 3 -6.23 9.03 -11.55
N SER A 4 -6.25 7.76 -11.97
CA SER A 4 -5.20 6.81 -11.61
C SER A 4 -3.89 7.17 -12.29
N GLU A 5 -2.78 7.06 -11.57
CA GLU A 5 -1.45 7.25 -12.13
C GLU A 5 -0.81 5.94 -12.59
N HIS A 6 -1.52 4.82 -12.45
CA HIS A 6 -1.11 3.47 -12.88
C HIS A 6 0.27 3.08 -12.35
N ARG A 7 0.51 3.35 -11.08
CA ARG A 7 1.81 3.10 -10.42
C ARG A 7 2.07 1.61 -10.19
N ALA A 8 1.02 0.80 -10.09
CA ALA A 8 1.14 -0.63 -9.81
C ALA A 8 1.84 -1.40 -10.94
N THR A 9 2.87 -2.16 -10.56
CA THR A 9 3.62 -3.07 -11.43
C THR A 9 3.06 -4.50 -11.43
N SER A 10 2.08 -4.77 -10.58
CA SER A 10 1.49 -6.09 -10.38
C SER A 10 0.53 -6.49 -11.51
N ASP A 11 0.33 -7.79 -11.67
CA ASP A 11 -0.64 -8.33 -12.62
C ASP A 11 -2.09 -7.95 -12.23
N PRO A 12 -2.93 -7.43 -13.16
CA PRO A 12 -4.30 -7.02 -12.85
C PRO A 12 -5.19 -8.13 -12.32
N ASP A 13 -5.00 -9.37 -12.74
CA ASP A 13 -5.81 -10.49 -12.23
C ASP A 13 -5.45 -10.81 -10.79
N SER A 14 -4.21 -10.58 -10.39
CA SER A 14 -3.72 -10.71 -9.02
C SER A 14 -4.35 -9.67 -8.09
N ARG A 15 -4.46 -8.42 -8.54
CA ARG A 15 -5.22 -7.38 -7.82
C ARG A 15 -6.69 -7.75 -7.63
N LYS A 16 -7.34 -8.27 -8.68
CA LYS A 16 -8.74 -8.73 -8.61
C LYS A 16 -8.92 -9.89 -7.64
N ARG A 17 -7.94 -10.81 -7.52
CA ARG A 17 -8.00 -11.91 -6.55
C ARG A 17 -8.04 -11.37 -5.12
N VAL A 18 -7.14 -10.44 -4.78
CA VAL A 18 -7.11 -9.79 -3.45
C VAL A 18 -8.44 -9.11 -3.11
N LEU A 19 -9.02 -8.34 -4.04
CA LEU A 19 -10.30 -7.69 -3.83
C LEU A 19 -11.44 -8.67 -3.51
N LYS A 20 -11.52 -9.77 -4.26
CA LYS A 20 -12.50 -10.83 -4.00
C LYS A 20 -12.27 -11.49 -2.64
N GLU A 21 -11.01 -11.69 -2.27
CA GLU A 21 -10.66 -12.33 -1.02
C GLU A 21 -11.06 -11.47 0.19
N ILE A 22 -10.76 -10.17 0.14
CA ILE A 22 -11.18 -9.17 1.14
C ILE A 22 -12.69 -9.19 1.34
N GLU A 23 -13.47 -9.17 0.25
CA GLU A 23 -14.93 -9.23 0.31
C GLU A 23 -15.41 -10.56 0.91
N SER A 24 -14.89 -11.68 0.42
CA SER A 24 -15.31 -13.03 0.85
C SER A 24 -15.03 -13.29 2.33
N LYS A 25 -13.91 -12.78 2.83
CA LYS A 25 -13.47 -12.94 4.23
C LYS A 25 -14.05 -11.86 5.16
N LYS A 26 -14.79 -10.88 4.63
CA LYS A 26 -15.32 -9.72 5.37
C LYS A 26 -14.22 -9.00 6.15
N VAL A 27 -13.09 -8.77 5.49
CA VAL A 27 -11.95 -8.06 6.09
C VAL A 27 -12.38 -6.64 6.46
N GLU A 28 -12.08 -6.22 7.69
CA GLU A 28 -12.39 -4.86 8.17
C GLU A 28 -11.20 -3.89 7.98
N TYR A 29 -9.98 -4.42 8.00
CA TYR A 29 -8.74 -3.65 7.85
C TYR A 29 -7.70 -4.47 7.10
N VAL A 30 -6.93 -3.81 6.23
CA VAL A 30 -5.75 -4.38 5.57
C VAL A 30 -4.52 -3.67 6.11
N LEU A 31 -3.53 -4.43 6.60
CA LEU A 31 -2.25 -3.86 7.01
C LEU A 31 -1.28 -3.86 5.84
N PHE A 32 -0.67 -2.72 5.60
CA PHE A 32 0.49 -2.59 4.75
C PHE A 32 1.73 -2.81 5.59
N TRP A 33 2.61 -3.70 5.16
CA TRP A 33 3.88 -3.99 5.81
C TRP A 33 5.03 -3.62 4.90
N PHE A 34 6.03 -2.96 5.48
CA PHE A 34 7.31 -2.71 4.85
C PHE A 34 8.40 -2.61 5.91
N THR A 35 9.65 -2.72 5.50
CA THR A 35 10.79 -2.52 6.40
C THR A 35 11.49 -1.21 6.07
N ASP A 36 11.97 -0.51 7.10
CA ASP A 36 12.91 0.59 6.89
C ASP A 36 14.31 0.07 6.52
N LEU A 37 15.26 0.97 6.27
CA LEU A 37 16.63 0.59 5.90
C LEU A 37 17.39 -0.16 7.00
N GLU A 38 16.97 -0.02 8.25
CA GLU A 38 17.54 -0.74 9.40
C GLU A 38 16.86 -2.11 9.61
N GLY A 39 15.86 -2.43 8.80
CA GLY A 39 15.11 -3.69 8.86
C GLY A 39 13.98 -3.69 9.88
N HIS A 40 13.62 -2.54 10.47
CA HIS A 40 12.48 -2.48 11.38
C HIS A 40 11.18 -2.57 10.59
N LEU A 41 10.27 -3.46 11.04
CA LEU A 41 8.92 -3.54 10.50
C LEU A 41 8.15 -2.24 10.79
N LYS A 42 7.59 -1.66 9.73
CA LYS A 42 6.66 -0.55 9.76
C LYS A 42 5.33 -1.01 9.19
N SER A 43 4.25 -0.38 9.65
CA SER A 43 2.94 -0.71 9.16
C SER A 43 1.95 0.43 9.33
N PHE A 44 0.96 0.47 8.44
CA PHE A 44 -0.25 1.24 8.63
C PHE A 44 -1.44 0.42 8.13
N ALA A 45 -2.63 0.74 8.65
CA ALA A 45 -3.86 0.07 8.29
C ALA A 45 -4.66 0.94 7.33
N ILE A 46 -5.32 0.30 6.37
CA ILE A 46 -6.31 0.92 5.49
C ILE A 46 -7.61 0.14 5.54
N THR A 47 -8.68 0.76 5.06
CA THR A 47 -10.01 0.18 4.98
C THR A 47 -10.23 -0.53 3.63
N PRO A 48 -11.20 -1.46 3.55
CA PRO A 48 -11.63 -2.07 2.28
C PRO A 48 -12.12 -1.06 1.24
N ALA A 49 -12.52 0.15 1.63
CA ALA A 49 -12.90 1.19 0.69
C ALA A 49 -11.69 1.79 -0.04
N GLU A 50 -10.51 1.77 0.59
CA GLU A 50 -9.28 2.35 0.07
C GLU A 50 -8.46 1.35 -0.76
N ILE A 51 -8.58 0.05 -0.47
CA ILE A 51 -7.72 -0.99 -1.07
C ILE A 51 -7.80 -1.06 -2.60
N ALA A 52 -8.96 -0.77 -3.20
CA ALA A 52 -9.09 -0.80 -4.65
C ALA A 52 -8.17 0.22 -5.34
N ALA A 53 -8.17 1.46 -4.85
CA ALA A 53 -7.26 2.50 -5.33
C ALA A 53 -5.81 2.19 -4.92
N ALA A 54 -5.60 1.71 -3.69
CA ALA A 54 -4.27 1.37 -3.18
C ALA A 54 -3.57 0.28 -4.01
N LEU A 55 -4.32 -0.68 -4.54
CA LEU A 55 -3.78 -1.74 -5.39
C LEU A 55 -3.31 -1.22 -6.76
N ASP A 56 -3.89 -0.12 -7.27
CA ASP A 56 -3.53 0.48 -8.56
C ASP A 56 -2.48 1.60 -8.42
N ASP A 57 -2.58 2.42 -7.38
CA ASP A 57 -1.78 3.66 -7.22
C ASP A 57 -0.93 3.71 -5.94
N GLY A 58 -1.10 2.74 -5.04
CA GLY A 58 -0.45 2.73 -3.73
C GLY A 58 -1.12 3.66 -2.72
N MET A 59 -0.54 3.73 -1.53
CA MET A 59 -0.98 4.61 -0.45
C MET A 59 0.11 5.59 -0.05
N GLY A 60 -0.25 6.87 0.01
CA GLY A 60 0.61 7.92 0.52
C GLY A 60 0.91 7.75 2.01
N PHE A 61 2.16 7.96 2.41
CA PHE A 61 2.56 8.02 3.82
C PHE A 61 3.70 9.02 4.01
N ASP A 62 3.83 9.51 5.24
CA ASP A 62 4.89 10.44 5.64
C ASP A 62 6.20 9.67 5.92
N GLY A 63 7.10 9.71 4.95
CA GLY A 63 8.45 9.16 5.00
C GLY A 63 9.37 9.85 6.00
N SER A 64 9.08 11.08 6.43
CA SER A 64 9.90 11.76 7.44
C SER A 64 9.88 11.05 8.80
N SER A 65 8.84 10.25 9.04
CA SER A 65 8.68 9.41 10.22
C SER A 65 9.45 8.07 10.14
N ILE A 66 10.15 7.80 9.02
CA ILE A 66 10.85 6.54 8.77
C ILE A 66 12.37 6.78 8.76
N THR A 67 13.08 6.24 9.75
CA THR A 67 14.54 6.34 9.85
C THR A 67 15.22 5.83 8.57
N GLY A 68 16.10 6.65 8.01
CA GLY A 68 16.89 6.30 6.83
C GLY A 68 16.21 6.53 5.48
N PHE A 69 14.91 6.85 5.44
CA PHE A 69 14.27 7.41 4.24
C PHE A 69 14.58 8.92 4.14
N ASN A 70 14.48 9.48 2.92
CA ASN A 70 15.10 10.75 2.46
C ASN A 70 15.05 11.95 3.44
N ALA A 71 15.91 12.94 3.18
CA ALA A 71 15.89 14.21 3.91
C ALA A 71 14.48 14.84 3.92
N ILE A 72 14.16 15.62 4.97
CA ILE A 72 12.83 16.19 5.28
C ILE A 72 12.08 16.78 4.07
N GLU A 73 12.80 17.31 3.09
CA GLU A 73 12.25 17.93 1.87
C GLU A 73 11.60 16.95 0.87
N GLU A 74 11.73 15.62 1.07
CA GLU A 74 11.12 14.56 0.26
C GLU A 74 10.31 13.57 1.12
N SER A 75 9.49 14.10 2.03
CA SER A 75 8.72 13.28 2.98
C SER A 75 7.57 12.49 2.35
N ASP A 76 6.98 12.96 1.26
CA ASP A 76 5.80 12.31 0.69
C ASP A 76 6.20 11.05 -0.09
N MET A 77 5.86 9.91 0.49
CA MET A 77 6.17 8.59 -0.06
C MET A 77 4.90 7.84 -0.44
N VAL A 78 5.03 6.86 -1.34
CA VAL A 78 3.91 5.98 -1.72
C VAL A 78 4.31 4.52 -1.56
N ALA A 79 3.54 3.81 -0.75
CA ALA A 79 3.65 2.36 -0.59
C ALA A 79 2.78 1.66 -1.62
N ILE A 80 3.41 0.95 -2.55
CA ILE A 80 2.73 0.14 -3.57
C ILE A 80 2.69 -1.30 -3.06
N PRO A 81 1.50 -1.88 -2.82
CA PRO A 81 1.40 -3.24 -2.27
C PRO A 81 1.73 -4.29 -3.34
N ASP A 82 2.33 -5.40 -2.91
CA ASP A 82 2.45 -6.60 -3.73
C ASP A 82 1.26 -7.54 -3.47
N PRO A 83 0.33 -7.73 -4.42
CA PRO A 83 -0.84 -8.59 -4.26
C PRO A 83 -0.49 -10.07 -4.02
N GLU A 84 0.70 -10.52 -4.39
CA GLU A 84 1.13 -11.91 -4.16
C GLU A 84 1.50 -12.18 -2.69
N THR A 85 1.61 -11.14 -1.87
CA THR A 85 1.91 -11.22 -0.43
C THR A 85 0.69 -11.12 0.48
N PHE A 86 -0.51 -11.14 -0.09
CA PHE A 86 -1.78 -11.05 0.64
C PHE A 86 -2.14 -12.34 1.40
#